data_AF-A0A392QI90-F1
#
_entry.id   AF-A0A392QI90-F1
#
_cell.length_a   1.000
_cell.length_b   1.000
_cell.length_c   1.000
_cell.angle_alpha   90.00
_cell.angle_beta   90.00
_cell.angle_gamma   90.00
#
_symmetry.space_group_name_H-M   'P 1'
#
loop_
_entity.id
_entity.type
_entity.pdbx_description
1 polymer ?
#
loop_
_entity_poly.entity_id
_entity_poly.type
_entity_poly.pdbx_seq_one_letter_code
_entity_poly.pdbx_strand_id
1 'polypeptide(L)' 'MHIYVRRGGPNYQRGLAKMRALGEEIGIPIEVYGPEATMTGICKQAIQCITASA' A
#
# COMPACT_ATOMS: atom_id res chain seq x y z
N MET A 1 1.05 13.01 -2.69
CA MET A 1 0.33 12.12 -1.75
C MET A 1 0.58 10.69 -2.20
N HIS A 2 1.13 9.84 -1.33
CA HIS A 2 1.46 8.44 -1.65
C HIS A 2 0.95 7.54 -0.52
N ILE A 3 0.20 6.48 -0.84
CA ILE A 3 -0.45 5.62 0.15
C ILE A 3 0.21 4.24 0.13
N TYR A 4 0.41 3.67 1.31
CA TYR A 4 0.97 2.32 1.49
C TYR A 4 -0.02 1.46 2.29
N VAL A 5 -0.41 0.32 1.74
CA VAL A 5 -1.39 -0.60 2.35
C VAL A 5 -0.74 -1.97 2.53
N ARG A 6 -0.81 -2.51 3.75
CA ARG A 6 -0.47 -3.92 4.01
C ARG A 6 -1.60 -4.59 4.78
N ARG A 7 -2.12 -5.70 4.26
CA ARG A 7 -3.17 -6.45 4.97
C ARG A 7 -3.09 -7.96 4.76
N GLY A 8 -3.37 -8.70 5.83
CA GLY A 8 -3.70 -10.12 5.79
C GLY A 8 -5.05 -10.40 6.48
N GLY A 9 -5.42 -11.68 6.53
CA GLY A 9 -6.67 -12.15 7.14
C GLY A 9 -7.74 -12.57 6.13
N PRO A 10 -8.96 -12.91 6.59
CA PRO A 10 -10.02 -13.40 5.72
C PRO A 10 -10.31 -12.46 4.54
N ASN A 11 -10.38 -13.01 3.33
CA ASN A 11 -10.69 -12.29 2.09
C ASN A 11 -9.71 -11.14 1.72
N TYR A 12 -8.51 -11.11 2.29
CA TYR A 12 -7.55 -10.02 2.05
C TYR A 12 -7.25 -9.83 0.56
N GLN A 13 -7.12 -10.91 -0.23
CA GLN A 13 -6.83 -10.83 -1.66
C GLN A 13 -7.82 -9.95 -2.41
N ARG A 14 -9.13 -10.10 -2.13
CA ARG A 14 -10.18 -9.30 -2.77
C ARG A 14 -10.14 -7.84 -2.31
N GLY A 15 -9.84 -7.60 -1.04
CA GLY A 15 -9.63 -6.24 -0.51
C GLY A 15 -8.43 -5.55 -1.15
N LEU A 16 -7.30 -6.25 -1.24
CA LEU A 16 -6.08 -5.72 -1.87
C LEU A 16 -6.29 -5.43 -3.36
N ALA A 17 -7.00 -6.30 -4.09
CA ALA A 17 -7.35 -6.05 -5.48
C ALA A 17 -8.18 -4.76 -5.65
N LYS A 18 -9.16 -4.54 -4.77
CA LYS A 18 -9.95 -3.29 -4.77
C LYS A 18 -9.10 -2.06 -4.46
N MET A 19 -8.15 -2.15 -3.54
CA MET A 19 -7.26 -1.02 -3.22
C MET A 19 -6.36 -0.64 -4.40
N ARG A 20 -5.88 -1.62 -5.18
CA ARG A 20 -5.10 -1.33 -6.40
C ARG A 20 -5.95 -0.63 -7.45
N ALA A 21 -7.14 -1.18 -7.75
CA ALA A 21 -8.06 -0.59 -8.71
C ALA A 21 -8.49 0.83 -8.30
N LEU A 22 -8.73 1.06 -7.01
CA LEU A 22 -9.08 2.39 -6.50
C LEU A 22 -7.98 3.42 -6.75
N GLY A 23 -6.71 3.05 -6.57
CA GLY A 23 -5.58 3.95 -6.83
C GLY A 23 -5.51 4.41 -8.29
N GLU A 24 -5.78 3.49 -9.21
CA GLU A 24 -5.90 3.79 -10.64
C GLU A 24 -7.12 4.68 -10.94
N GLU A 25 -8.27 4.40 -10.33
CA GLU A 25 -9.52 5.15 -10.52
C GLU A 25 -9.41 6.61 -10.08
N ILE A 26 -8.81 6.87 -8.91
CA ILE A 26 -8.71 8.22 -8.33
C ILE A 26 -7.40 8.94 -8.68
N GLY A 27 -6.49 8.27 -9.39
CA GLY A 27 -5.19 8.84 -9.78
C GLY A 27 -4.23 9.10 -8.61
N ILE A 28 -4.38 8.38 -7.49
CA ILE A 28 -3.47 8.48 -6.33
C ILE A 28 -2.62 7.21 -6.29
N PRO A 29 -1.28 7.30 -6.20
CA PRO A 29 -0.45 6.11 -6.09
C PRO A 29 -0.69 5.38 -4.76
N ILE A 30 -1.06 4.10 -4.86
CA ILE A 30 -1.28 3.19 -3.74
C ILE A 30 -0.41 1.95 -3.92
N GLU A 31 0.59 1.76 -3.07
CA GLU A 31 1.36 0.52 -3.04
C GLU A 31 0.71 -0.49 -2.08
N VAL A 32 0.37 -1.67 -2.61
CA VAL A 32 -0.50 -2.63 -1.94
C VAL A 32 0.18 -3.98 -1.74
N TYR A 33 0.35 -4.37 -0.48
CA TYR A 33 1.12 -5.52 -0.01
C TYR A 33 0.25 -6.53 0.75
N GLY A 34 0.54 -7.82 0.58
CA GLY A 34 -0.11 -8.92 1.28
C GLY A 34 0.62 -9.38 2.56
N PRO A 35 0.27 -10.57 3.07
CA PRO A 35 0.87 -11.15 4.26
C PRO A 35 2.35 -11.51 4.09
N GLU A 36 2.84 -11.66 2.85
CA GLU A 36 4.25 -11.88 2.50
C GLU A 36 5.16 -10.71 2.90
N ALA A 37 4.61 -9.50 3.00
CA ALA A 37 5.33 -8.34 3.51
C ALA A 37 5.30 -8.29 5.04
N THR A 38 6.40 -7.83 5.66
CA THR A 38 6.46 -7.58 7.09
C THR A 38 5.46 -6.50 7.49
N MET A 39 4.82 -6.65 8.66
CA MET A 39 3.71 -5.78 9.06
C MET A 39 4.09 -4.29 9.09
N THR A 40 5.32 -3.98 9.52
CA THR A 40 5.85 -2.62 9.63
C THR A 40 6.81 -2.25 8.49
N GLY A 41 7.07 -3.14 7.53
CA GLY A 41 7.97 -2.87 6.41
C GLY A 41 7.54 -1.67 5.57
N ILE A 42 6.22 -1.52 5.39
CA ILE A 42 5.62 -0.39 4.66
C ILE A 42 5.90 0.97 5.31
N CYS A 43 6.14 1.04 6.63
CA CYS A 43 6.43 2.29 7.31
C CYS A 43 7.77 2.87 6.86
N LYS A 44 8.79 2.02 6.71
CA LYS A 44 10.09 2.43 6.20
C LYS A 44 9.98 2.99 4.78
N GLN A 45 9.22 2.32 3.92
CA GLN A 45 9.00 2.75 2.53
C GLN A 45 8.29 4.11 2.48
N ALA A 46 7.24 4.29 3.30
CA ALA A 46 6.52 5.55 3.40
C ALA A 46 7.43 6.71 3.86
N ILE A 47 8.26 6.48 4.88
CA ILE A 47 9.24 7.48 5.35
C ILE A 47 10.22 7.83 4.24
N GLN A 48 10.79 6.84 3.56
CA GLN A 48 11.73 7.05 2.45
C GLN A 48 11.11 7.84 1.30
N CYS A 49 9.84 7.58 0.95
CA CYS A 49 9.11 8.32 -0.07
C CYS A 49 9.00 9.81 0.28
N ILE A 50 8.71 10.13 1.55
CA ILE A 50 8.63 11.52 2.02
C ILE A 50 10.01 12.17 1.97
N THR A 51 11.05 11.49 2.47
CA THR A 51 12.42 12.02 2.49
C THR A 51 13.00 12.24 1.10
N ALA A 52 12.71 11.36 0.13
CA ALA A 52 13.18 11.50 -1.25
C ALA A 52 12.45 12.62 -2.04
N SER A 53 11.30 13.06 -1.54
CA SER A 53 10.51 14.14 -2.14
C SER A 53 10.82 15.52 -1.54
N ALA A 54 11.70 15.58 -0.54
CA ALA A 54 12.18 16.80 0.11
C ALA A 54 13.51 17.24 -0.53
#